data_AF-A0A7K2FP44-F1
#
_entry.id   AF-A0A7K2FP44-F1
#
_cell.length_a   1.000
_cell.length_b   1.000
_cell.length_c   1.000
_cell.angle_alpha   90.00
_cell.angle_beta   90.00
_cell.angle_gamma   90.00
#
_symmetry.space_group_name_H-M   'P 1'
#
loop_
_entity.id
_entity.type
_entity.pdbx_description
1 polymer ?
#
loop_
_entity_poly.entity_id
_entity_poly.type
_entity_poly.pdbx_seq_one_letter_code
_entity_poly.pdbx_strand_id
1 'polypeptide(L)'
;TPEGRAHFLVAPGAAAELPRLLYRLGWDDPAALDLRGLGPGTYITAPPSDRGGLGPVRWLRPPALDSATRLPAARLLLGTLAYVAHRSRAGA
;
A
#
# COMPACT_ATOMS: atom_id res chain seq x y z
N THR A 1 2.24 10.77 -0.71
CA THR A 1 3.19 11.23 0.32
C THR A 1 4.29 12.03 -0.35
N PRO A 2 5.20 12.70 0.37
CA PRO A 2 6.35 13.38 -0.24
C PRO A 2 7.17 12.48 -1.18
N GLU A 3 7.20 11.17 -0.91
CA GLU A 3 7.89 10.18 -1.75
C GLU A 3 7.14 9.83 -3.05
N GLY A 4 6.07 10.56 -3.40
CA GLY A 4 5.24 10.27 -4.59
C GLY A 4 4.40 8.98 -4.46
N ARG A 5 4.30 8.39 -3.27
CA ARG A 5 3.67 7.10 -3.04
C ARG A 5 2.34 7.22 -2.31
N ALA A 6 1.48 6.23 -2.52
CA ALA A 6 0.25 6.04 -1.74
C ALA A 6 0.45 4.88 -0.75
N HIS A 7 -0.10 5.03 0.46
CA HIS A 7 -0.13 3.95 1.44
C HIS A 7 -1.56 3.44 1.58
N PHE A 8 -1.71 2.11 1.57
CA PHE A 8 -2.99 1.43 1.77
C PHE A 8 -2.92 0.64 3.07
N LEU A 9 -3.89 0.88 3.96
CA LEU A 9 -4.03 0.13 5.20
C LEU A 9 -4.93 -1.08 4.95
N VAL A 10 -4.44 -2.26 5.30
CA VAL A 10 -5.09 -3.55 5.06
C VAL A 10 -5.04 -4.41 6.31
N ALA A 11 -5.81 -5.49 6.33
CA ALA A 11 -5.83 -6.44 7.45
C ALA A 11 -4.41 -6.94 7.81
N PRO A 12 -4.15 -7.21 9.11
CA PRO A 12 -2.87 -7.73 9.57
C PRO A 12 -2.40 -8.99 8.81
N GLY A 13 -1.09 -9.18 8.71
CA GLY A 13 -0.49 -10.33 8.01
C GLY A 13 -0.30 -10.13 6.50
N ALA A 14 -0.96 -9.14 5.90
CA ALA A 14 -0.89 -8.87 4.46
C ALA A 14 0.54 -8.70 3.91
N ALA A 15 1.44 -8.06 4.67
CA ALA A 15 2.82 -7.86 4.22
C ALA A 15 3.57 -9.19 4.03
N ALA A 16 3.33 -10.18 4.90
CA ALA A 16 3.92 -11.51 4.79
C ALA A 16 3.28 -12.33 3.65
N GLU A 17 1.98 -12.15 3.41
CA GLU A 17 1.28 -12.85 2.33
C GLU A 17 1.58 -12.29 0.94
N LEU A 18 2.02 -11.03 0.84
CA LEU A 18 2.11 -10.28 -0.40
C LEU A 18 2.83 -11.04 -1.54
N PRO A 19 4.03 -11.64 -1.35
CA PRO A 19 4.71 -12.35 -2.44
C PRO A 19 3.88 -13.50 -3.00
N ARG A 20 3.27 -14.30 -2.11
CA ARG A 20 2.42 -15.44 -2.50
C ARG A 20 1.16 -14.97 -3.22
N LEU A 21 0.57 -13.87 -2.78
CA LEU A 21 -0.63 -13.32 -3.41
C LEU A 21 -0.34 -12.78 -4.82
N LEU A 22 0.79 -12.09 -5.01
CA LEU A 22 1.22 -11.59 -6.32
C LEU A 22 1.51 -12.75 -7.29
N TYR A 23 2.22 -13.77 -6.84
CA TYR A 23 2.45 -14.98 -7.62
C TYR A 23 1.13 -15.62 -8.09
N ARG A 24 0.15 -15.80 -7.19
CA ARG A 24 -1.17 -16.35 -7.56
C ARG A 24 -1.97 -15.49 -8.54
N LEU A 25 -1.64 -14.20 -8.66
CA LEU A 25 -2.24 -13.29 -9.62
C LEU A 25 -1.52 -13.27 -10.97
N GLY A 26 -0.48 -14.11 -11.16
CA GLY A 26 0.29 -14.20 -12.40
C GLY A 26 1.42 -13.19 -12.51
N TRP A 27 1.85 -12.59 -11.40
CA TRP A 27 3.03 -11.71 -11.37
C TRP A 27 4.26 -12.51 -10.96
N ASP A 28 5.03 -12.98 -11.95
CA ASP A 28 6.19 -13.86 -11.75
C ASP A 28 7.41 -13.17 -11.14
N ASP A 29 7.59 -11.86 -11.39
CA ASP A 29 8.57 -11.02 -10.71
C ASP A 29 7.88 -9.93 -9.88
N PRO A 30 7.49 -10.23 -8.62
CA PRO A 30 6.93 -9.26 -7.70
C PRO A 30 7.87 -8.08 -7.40
N ALA A 31 9.19 -8.28 -7.49
CA ALA A 31 10.16 -7.24 -7.22
C ALA A 31 10.23 -6.19 -8.34
N ALA A 32 9.82 -6.55 -9.56
CA ALA A 32 9.62 -5.62 -10.65
C ALA A 32 8.41 -4.69 -10.46
N LEU A 33 7.46 -5.05 -9.59
CA LEU A 33 6.36 -4.17 -9.22
C LEU A 33 6.83 -3.14 -8.19
N ASP A 34 6.45 -1.88 -8.37
CA ASP A 34 6.69 -0.84 -7.36
C ASP A 34 5.66 -0.92 -6.21
N LEU A 35 5.47 -2.13 -5.67
CA LEU A 35 4.50 -2.46 -4.62
C LEU A 35 5.21 -3.20 -3.48
N ARG A 36 5.14 -2.65 -2.27
CA ARG A 36 5.81 -3.18 -1.09
C ARG A 36 4.87 -3.33 0.11
N GLY A 37 5.04 -4.42 0.85
CA GLY A 37 4.37 -4.64 2.12
C GLY A 37 5.14 -3.99 3.26
N LEU A 38 4.43 -3.27 4.14
CA LEU A 38 4.98 -2.77 5.40
C LEU A 38 4.43 -3.63 6.53
N GLY A 39 5.31 -4.38 7.20
CA GLY A 39 4.96 -5.39 8.20
C GLY A 39 5.17 -4.92 9.65
N PRO A 40 5.07 -5.85 10.62
CA PRO A 40 5.38 -5.57 12.02
C PRO A 40 6.73 -4.87 12.20
N GLY A 41 6.81 -3.92 13.13
CA GLY A 41 8.00 -3.10 13.38
C GLY A 41 8.19 -1.92 12.43
N THR A 42 7.35 -1.78 11.40
CA THR A 42 7.33 -0.59 10.54
C THR A 42 6.37 0.47 11.07
N TYR A 43 6.72 1.74 10.87
CA TYR A 43 5.92 2.87 11.30
C TYR A 43 5.78 3.89 10.17
N ILE A 44 4.61 4.52 10.09
CA ILE A 44 4.36 5.67 9.23
C ILE A 44 3.96 6.86 10.10
N THR A 45 4.25 8.08 9.68
CA THR A 45 3.64 9.25 10.31
C THR A 45 2.16 9.30 9.94
N ALA A 46 1.29 9.40 10.94
CA ALA A 46 -0.14 9.49 10.74
C ALA A 46 -0.51 10.77 9.96
N PRO A 47 -1.31 10.69 8.88
CA PRO A 47 -1.90 11.86 8.26
C PRO A 47 -3.01 12.51 9.13
N PRO A 48 -3.30 13.82 8.98
CA PRO A 48 -2.50 14.80 8.24
C PRO A 48 -1.16 15.08 8.95
N SER A 49 -0.08 15.21 8.18
CA SER A 49 1.25 15.59 8.71
C SER A 49 2.11 16.26 7.64
N ASP A 50 3.19 16.91 8.04
CA ASP A 50 4.19 17.51 7.16
C ASP A 50 5.45 16.63 6.97
N ARG A 51 5.39 15.37 7.43
CA ARG A 51 6.47 14.38 7.41
C ARG A 51 7.82 14.98 7.83
N GLY A 52 7.85 15.77 8.90
CA GLY A 52 9.09 16.37 9.41
C GLY A 52 9.69 17.41 8.46
N GLY A 53 8.85 18.22 7.82
CA GLY A 53 9.24 19.26 6.86
C GLY A 53 9.49 18.75 5.43
N LEU A 54 9.41 17.44 5.17
CA LEU A 54 9.60 16.88 3.83
C LEU A 54 8.39 17.10 2.90
N GLY A 55 7.24 17.47 3.46
CA GLY A 55 6.07 17.88 2.71
C GLY A 55 4.78 17.23 3.20
N PRO A 56 3.63 17.66 2.66
CA PRO A 56 2.33 17.27 3.18
C PRO A 56 1.99 15.80 2.89
N VAL A 57 1.49 15.13 3.92
CA VAL A 57 0.82 13.84 3.86
C VAL A 57 -0.63 14.04 4.24
N ARG A 58 -1.55 13.64 3.36
CA ARG A 58 -3.00 13.75 3.55
C ARG A 58 -3.68 12.39 3.39
N TRP A 59 -4.86 12.25 3.98
CA TRP A 59 -5.75 11.13 3.71
C TRP A 59 -6.34 11.25 2.30
N LEU A 60 -6.27 10.18 1.51
CA LEU A 60 -7.11 10.04 0.30
C LEU A 60 -8.54 9.68 0.71
N ARG A 61 -8.66 8.77 1.67
CA ARG A 61 -9.90 8.47 2.40
C ARG A 61 -9.55 8.42 3.89
N PRO A 62 -10.08 9.33 4.73
CA PRO A 62 -9.80 9.30 6.16
C PRO A 62 -10.46 8.06 6.80
N PRO A 63 -9.85 7.50 7.87
CA PRO A 63 -10.49 6.46 8.65
C PRO A 63 -11.74 7.02 9.33
N ALA A 64 -12.84 6.28 9.28
CA ALA A 64 -14.04 6.52 10.07
C ALA A 64 -14.17 5.42 11.13
N LEU A 65 -15.00 5.63 12.15
CA LEU A 65 -15.10 4.73 13.32
C LEU A 65 -15.41 3.28 12.91
N ASP A 66 -16.22 3.10 11.88
CA ASP A 66 -16.63 1.81 11.31
C ASP A 66 -15.53 1.10 10.50
N SER A 67 -14.59 1.86 9.93
CA SER A 67 -13.52 1.39 9.05
C SER A 67 -12.15 1.31 9.72
N ALA A 68 -11.94 2.06 10.80
CA ALA A 68 -10.70 2.05 11.58
C ALA A 68 -10.45 0.70 12.29
N THR A 69 -11.53 -0.02 12.63
CA THR A 69 -11.45 -1.30 13.35
C THR A 69 -11.47 -2.52 12.43
N ARG A 70 -11.86 -2.34 11.16
CA ARG A 70 -12.01 -3.43 10.18
C ARG A 70 -11.39 -3.03 8.84
N LEU A 71 -10.08 -3.24 8.74
CA LEU A 71 -9.34 -3.01 7.51
C LEU A 71 -9.64 -4.09 6.46
N PRO A 72 -9.68 -3.74 5.16
CA PRO A 72 -9.94 -4.69 4.09
C PRO A 72 -8.81 -5.72 3.97
N ALA A 73 -9.15 -6.95 3.58
CA ALA A 73 -8.15 -7.96 3.24
C ALA A 73 -7.36 -7.53 1.98
N ALA A 74 -6.04 -7.71 1.98
CA ALA A 74 -5.19 -7.27 0.88
C ALA A 74 -5.58 -7.88 -0.48
N ARG A 75 -6.06 -9.14 -0.49
CA ARG A 75 -6.52 -9.82 -1.71
C ARG A 75 -7.60 -9.07 -2.49
N LEU A 76 -8.38 -8.21 -1.83
CA LEU A 76 -9.45 -7.43 -2.47
C LEU A 76 -8.91 -6.27 -3.30
N LEU A 77 -7.73 -5.76 -2.95
CA LEU A 77 -7.11 -4.60 -3.59
C LEU A 77 -5.97 -4.99 -4.53
N LEU A 78 -5.33 -6.14 -4.27
CA LEU A 78 -4.03 -6.46 -4.83
C LEU A 78 -4.01 -6.55 -6.36
N GLY A 79 -5.06 -7.11 -6.98
CA GLY A 79 -5.14 -7.17 -8.45
C GLY A 79 -5.09 -5.79 -9.10
N THR A 80 -5.89 -4.85 -8.58
CA THR A 80 -5.91 -3.46 -9.07
C THR A 80 -4.61 -2.73 -8.77
N LEU A 81 -4.07 -2.86 -7.56
CA LEU A 81 -2.82 -2.19 -7.18
C LEU A 81 -1.63 -2.69 -7.99
N ALA A 82 -1.53 -4.00 -8.21
CA ALA A 82 -0.47 -4.59 -9.02
C ALA A 82 -0.56 -4.11 -10.48
N TYR A 83 -1.77 -4.11 -11.06
CA TYR A 83 -1.98 -3.59 -12.42
C TYR A 83 -1.57 -2.13 -12.57
N VAL A 84 -2.02 -1.25 -11.67
CA VAL A 84 -1.67 0.18 -11.71
C VAL A 84 -0.18 0.38 -11.49
N ALA A 85 0.43 -0.29 -10.51
CA ALA A 85 1.87 -0.19 -10.24
C ALA A 85 2.71 -0.61 -11.46
N HIS A 86 2.31 -1.68 -12.15
CA HIS A 86 2.95 -2.11 -13.38
C HIS A 86 2.82 -1.07 -14.49
N ARG A 87 1.62 -0.55 -14.74
CA ARG A 87 1.36 0.44 -15.80
C ARG A 87 2.06 1.77 -15.54
N SER A 88 2.12 2.23 -14.30
CA SER A 88 2.79 3.49 -13.93
C SER A 88 4.30 3.44 -14.15
N ARG A 89 4.92 2.26 -14.06
CA ARG A 89 6.33 2.08 -14.40
C ARG A 89 6.59 2.04 -15.91
N ALA A 90 5.65 1.50 -16.70
CA ALA A 90 5.79 1.47 -18.15
C ALA A 90 5.68 2.85 -18.82
N GLY A 91 5.22 3.86 -18.09
CA GLY A 91 5.12 5.25 -18.56
C GLY A 91 6.16 6.21 -17.98
N ALA A 92 7.11 5.71 -17.17
CA ALA A 92 8.21 6.47 -16.59
C ALA A 92 9.54 6.07 -17.25
#